data_AF-A3JX03-F1
#
_entry.id   AF-A3JX03-F1
#
_cell.length_a   1.000
_cell.length_b   1.000
_cell.length_c   1.000
_cell.angle_alpha   90.00
_cell.angle_beta   90.00
_cell.angle_gamma   90.00
#
_symmetry.space_group_name_H-M   'P 1'
#
loop_
_entity.id
_entity.type
_entity.pdbx_description
1 polymer ?
#
loop_
_entity_poly.entity_id
_entity_poly.type
_entity_poly.pdbx_seq_one_letter_code
_entity_poly.pdbx_strand_id
1 'polypeptide(L)' 'MAGTQGLDLEELILRGKLTISELDDAVLRCTGCTQPGSCENWLAAMAAAPENDAPPPAYCRNTSLFAELAGG' A
#
# COMPACT_ATOMS: atom_id res chain seq x y z
N MET A 1 3.58 4.12 1.02
CA MET A 1 3.08 2.74 0.86
C MET A 1 2.22 2.59 -0.39
N ALA A 2 0.94 2.96 -0.42
CA ALA A 2 0.12 2.79 -1.64
C ALA A 2 0.73 3.47 -2.88
N GLY A 3 1.12 4.74 -2.77
CA GLY A 3 1.83 5.44 -3.85
C GLY A 3 3.19 4.82 -4.21
N THR A 4 3.86 4.16 -3.26
CA THR A 4 5.09 3.38 -3.52
C THR A 4 4.81 2.15 -4.38
N GLN A 5 3.60 1.58 -4.32
CA GLN A 5 3.13 0.53 -5.22
C GLN A 5 2.52 1.08 -6.53
N GLY A 6 2.66 2.37 -6.81
CA GLY A 6 2.05 3.00 -7.97
C GLY A 6 0.52 3.12 -7.89
N LEU A 7 -0.09 2.98 -6.71
CA LEU A 7 -1.53 3.09 -6.52
C LEU A 7 -1.92 4.51 -6.09
N ASP A 8 -2.76 5.15 -6.90
CA ASP A 8 -3.45 6.40 -6.56
C ASP A 8 -4.81 6.08 -5.95
N LEU A 9 -4.88 6.13 -4.62
CA LEU A 9 -6.09 5.77 -3.88
C LEU A 9 -7.24 6.76 -4.11
N GLU A 10 -6.93 8.04 -4.36
CA GLU A 10 -7.96 9.05 -4.63
C GLU A 10 -8.63 8.79 -5.98
N GLU A 11 -7.83 8.53 -7.02
CA GLU A 11 -8.36 8.16 -8.33
C GLU A 11 -9.13 6.83 -8.29
N LEU A 12 -8.64 5.83 -7.54
CA LEU A 12 -9.35 4.56 -7.37
C LEU A 12 -10.71 4.73 -6.69
N ILE A 13 -10.82 5.66 -5.74
CA ILE A 13 -12.10 6.02 -5.12
C ILE A 13 -13.02 6.71 -6.11
N LEU A 14 -12.51 7.68 -6.87
CA LEU A 14 -13.28 8.39 -7.90
C LEU A 14 -13.79 7.45 -9.00
N ARG A 15 -13.02 6.40 -9.31
CA ARG A 15 -13.41 5.33 -10.26
C ARG A 15 -14.33 4.27 -9.66
N GLY A 16 -14.65 4.34 -8.37
CA GLY A 16 -15.46 3.34 -7.67
C GLY A 16 -14.78 1.96 -7.54
N LYS A 17 -13.45 1.91 -7.67
CA LYS A 17 -12.64 0.70 -7.47
C LYS A 17 -12.23 0.50 -6.00
N LEU A 18 -12.35 1.54 -5.19
CA LEU A 18 -12.11 1.52 -3.75
C LEU A 18 -13.17 2.39 -3.07
N THR A 19 -13.73 1.95 -1.96
CA THR A 19 -14.63 2.78 -1.14
C THR A 19 -13.88 3.44 0.01
N ILE A 20 -14.46 4.51 0.57
CA ILE A 20 -13.89 5.17 1.76
C ILE A 20 -13.83 4.20 2.95
N SER A 21 -14.85 3.36 3.14
CA SER A 21 -14.86 2.36 4.22
C SER A 21 -13.74 1.33 4.07
N GLU A 22 -13.46 0.87 2.84
CA GLU A 22 -12.34 -0.05 2.58
C GLU A 22 -10.98 0.63 2.79
N LEU A 23 -10.88 1.92 2.49
CA LEU A 23 -9.69 2.72 2.80
C LEU A 23 -9.48 2.81 4.33
N ASP A 24 -10.53 3.11 5.10
CA ASP A 24 -10.47 3.14 6.57
C ASP A 24 -10.00 1.79 7.13
N ASP A 25 -10.56 0.68 6.63
CA ASP A 25 -10.13 -0.67 7.00
C ASP A 25 -8.67 -0.94 6.61
N ALA A 26 -8.20 -0.42 5.48
CA ALA A 26 -6.80 -0.52 5.06
C ALA A 26 -5.87 0.27 6.01
N VAL A 27 -6.30 1.44 6.47
CA VAL A 27 -5.55 2.25 7.45
C VAL A 27 -5.49 1.52 8.79
N LEU A 28 -6.60 0.97 9.29
CA LEU A 28 -6.63 0.20 10.54
C LEU A 28 -5.75 -1.05 10.47
N ARG A 29 -5.73 -1.75 9.33
CA ARG A 29 -4.79 -2.86 9.09
C ARG A 29 -3.34 -2.39 9.11
N CYS A 30 -3.04 -1.25 8.49
CA CYS A 30 -1.69 -0.69 8.42
C CYS A 30 -1.16 -0.31 9.81
N THR A 31 -1.95 0.41 10.60
CA THR A 31 -1.56 0.86 11.96
C THR A 31 -1.44 -0.30 12.94
N GLY A 32 -2.14 -1.42 12.69
CA GLY A 32 -1.98 -2.67 13.43
C GLY A 32 -0.87 -3.59 12.92
N CYS A 33 0.09 -3.12 12.13
CA CYS A 33 1.24 -3.91 11.69
C CYS A 33 2.24 -4.12 12.84
N THR A 34 2.85 -5.31 12.91
CA THR A 34 3.82 -5.66 13.97
C THR A 34 5.25 -5.21 13.67
N GLN A 35 5.53 -4.73 12.44
CA GLN A 35 6.87 -4.33 11.99
C GLN A 35 6.89 -2.91 11.37
N PRO A 36 6.50 -1.86 12.12
CA PRO A 36 6.51 -0.49 11.60
C PRO A 36 7.92 0.00 11.21
N GLY A 37 8.94 -0.26 12.04
CA GLY A 37 10.31 0.17 11.74
C GLY A 37 10.90 -0.51 10.49
N SER A 38 10.57 -1.78 10.24
CA SER A 38 10.95 -2.44 8.99
C SER A 38 10.22 -1.83 7.79
N CYS A 39 8.95 -1.46 7.96
CA CYS A 39 8.15 -0.78 6.94
C CYS A 39 8.78 0.56 6.53
N GLU A 40 9.18 1.38 7.50
CA GLU A 40 9.84 2.67 7.25
C GLU A 40 11.15 2.51 6.48
N ASN A 41 12.01 1.56 6.89
CA ASN A 41 13.26 1.28 6.19
C ASN A 41 13.02 0.83 4.75
N TRP A 42 12.03 -0.04 4.53
CA TRP A 42 11.65 -0.49 3.20
C TRP A 42 11.13 0.68 2.35
N LEU A 43 10.26 1.53 2.91
CA LEU A 43 9.75 2.73 2.21
C LEU A 43 10.86 3.71 1.84
N ALA A 44 11.82 3.93 2.74
CA ALA A 44 12.98 4.77 2.48
C ALA A 44 13.85 4.20 1.35
N ALA A 45 14.05 2.88 1.30
CA ALA A 45 14.78 2.22 0.23
C ALA A 45 14.09 2.37 -1.13
N MET A 46 12.76 2.26 -1.18
CA MET A 46 11.98 2.48 -2.40
C MET A 46 12.01 3.94 -2.85
N ALA A 47 11.94 4.89 -1.92
CA ALA A 47 12.05 6.31 -2.24
C ALA A 47 13.43 6.70 -2.78
N ALA A 48 14.50 6.03 -2.31
CA ALA A 48 15.87 6.26 -2.77
C ALA A 48 16.16 5.66 -4.16
N ALA A 49 15.39 4.67 -4.59
CA ALA A 49 15.51 4.03 -5.89
C ALA A 49 14.11 3.76 -6.48
N PRO A 50 13.44 4.82 -7.01
CA PRO A 50 12.07 4.74 -7.48
C PRO A 50 11.86 3.79 -8.67
N GLU A 51 12.92 3.46 -9.41
CA GLU A 51 12.88 2.45 -10.46
C GLU A 51 12.71 1.01 -9.93
N ASN A 52 12.86 0.79 -8.62
CA ASN A 52 12.62 -0.50 -8.01
C ASN A 52 11.12 -0.79 -7.89
N ASP A 53 10.61 -1.61 -8.80
CA ASP A 53 9.30 -2.22 -8.68
C ASP A 53 9.37 -3.42 -7.73
N ALA A 54 9.41 -3.14 -6.42
CA ALA A 54 9.36 -4.18 -5.41
C ALA A 54 7.91 -4.40 -4.93
N PRO A 55 7.47 -5.67 -4.78
CA PRO A 55 6.19 -5.96 -4.17
C PRO A 55 6.19 -5.51 -2.70
N PRO A 56 5.01 -5.32 -2.09
CA PRO A 56 4.91 -5.05 -0.67
C PRO A 56 5.64 -6.15 0.13
N PRO A 57 6.32 -5.80 1.23
CA PRO A 57 7.02 -6.79 2.03
C PRO A 57 6.04 -7.80 2.64
N ALA A 58 6.51 -9.02 2.91
CA ALA A 58 5.66 -10.13 3.37
C ALA A 58 4.87 -9.84 4.66
N TYR A 59 5.36 -8.92 5.51
CA TYR A 59 4.66 -8.49 6.73
C TYR A 59 3.60 -7.41 6.49
N CYS A 60 3.48 -6.86 5.28
CA CYS A 60 2.50 -5.82 4.97
C CYS A 60 1.09 -6.41 4.98
N ARG A 61 0.25 -5.90 5.89
CA ARG A 61 -1.13 -6.38 6.09
C ARG A 61 -2.09 -6.00 4.95
N ASN A 62 -1.67 -5.11 4.06
CA ASN A 62 -2.43 -4.66 2.89
C ASN A 62 -1.96 -5.27 1.57
N THR A 63 -1.05 -6.27 1.60
CA THR A 63 -0.50 -6.89 0.39
C THR A 63 -1.60 -7.40 -0.55
N SER A 64 -2.60 -8.12 -0.03
CA SER A 64 -3.73 -8.61 -0.85
C SER A 64 -4.54 -7.48 -1.47
N LEU A 65 -4.86 -6.44 -0.69
CA LEU A 65 -5.60 -5.27 -1.18
C LEU A 65 -4.83 -4.58 -2.32
N PHE A 66 -3.52 -4.38 -2.16
CA PHE A 66 -2.71 -3.74 -3.21
C PHE A 66 -2.63 -4.59 -4.47
N ALA A 67 -2.55 -5.92 -4.35
CA ALA A 67 -2.58 -6.81 -5.51
C ALA A 67 -3.93 -6.74 -6.25
N GLU A 68 -5.04 -6.69 -5.51
CA GLU A 68 -6.38 -6.52 -6.08
C GLU A 68 -6.52 -5.19 -6.83
N LEU A 69 -6.06 -4.09 -6.22
CA LEU A 69 -6.15 -2.75 -6.82
C LEU A 69 -5.19 -2.56 -8.01
N ALA A 70 -4.06 -3.26 -8.05
CA ALA A 70 -3.10 -3.20 -9.16
C ALA A 70 -3.51 -4.05 -10.38
N GLY A 71 -4.27 -5.12 -10.16
CA GLY A 71 -4.74 -6.02 -11.22
C GLY A 71 -6.10 -5.66 -11.83
N GLY A 72 -6.82 -4.70 -11.25
CA GLY A 72 -8.16 -4.26 -11.67
C GLY A 72 -8.18 -3.04 -12.58
#